data_AF-A0A351JMA8-F1
#
_entry.id   AF-A0A351JMA8-F1
#
_cell.length_a   1.000
_cell.length_b   1.000
_cell.length_c   1.000
_cell.angle_alpha   90.00
_cell.angle_beta   90.00
_cell.angle_gamma   90.00
#
_symmetry.space_group_name_H-M   'P 1'
#
loop_
_entity.id
_entity.type
_entity.pdbx_description
1 polymer ?
#
loop_
_entity_poly.entity_id
_entity_poly.type
_entity_poly.pdbx_seq_one_letter_code
_entity_poly.pdbx_strand_id
1 'polypeptide(L)'
;MSLLAPVLLVDRETREAVASQPDPEGHLRPEGAAFVGYVPSEIPIANTVLDWAGMRWVMIMRQSLPDHSRAAVRLLAHEAFHRVQQELGFPWPGTTEINAHLDDLEGRYWLQLEWSALAKALSASGEPRRRAVADALLFRRVRRALYPHAAVEERVMEMHEGLAEYTGVKFAGLAEPEVARETQDGPARFSSFVQSFAYVSGPAYGLLLDAADEGWRAELTPSRDLGCLLQDALGVEIPAEPRRITFRRARAYGGAELRKRERARRKRQEAQLASYRARLVQGPVLVLPLAGGVRYSYDPAQLVPLGEEGTVFPTILLTAPWGTLEVTEAGILVDPGWQTARVSVPTVVREDQTAGEGWRLDLAPGWRVRPAQPPGHWELAREELPREPGHPLWRVRAGSGRGFGRPRRSRA
;
A
#
# COMPACT_ATOMS: atom_id res chain seq x y z
N MET A 1 -3.10 26.94 16.65
CA MET A 1 -3.09 25.47 16.59
C MET A 1 -1.77 24.97 17.15
N SER A 2 -1.75 23.81 17.81
CA SER A 2 -0.55 23.26 18.47
C SER A 2 -0.21 21.89 17.89
N LEU A 3 1.08 21.62 17.64
CA LEU A 3 1.56 20.29 17.26
C LEU A 3 1.82 19.39 18.48
N LEU A 4 1.68 19.90 19.70
CA LEU A 4 1.64 19.07 20.90
C LEU A 4 0.32 18.28 20.87
N ALA A 5 0.44 16.98 20.61
CA ALA A 5 -0.67 16.07 20.44
C ALA A 5 -0.59 14.93 21.44
N PRO A 6 -1.72 14.42 21.93
CA PRO A 6 -1.76 13.15 22.64
C PRO A 6 -1.23 12.03 21.75
N VAL A 7 -0.26 11.27 22.24
CA VAL A 7 0.36 10.15 21.49
C VAL A 7 -0.09 8.83 22.10
N LEU A 8 -0.44 7.88 21.23
CA LEU A 8 -0.77 6.51 21.56
C LEU A 8 0.16 5.57 20.80
N LEU A 9 1.16 5.00 21.48
CA LEU A 9 2.02 3.97 20.92
C LEU A 9 1.33 2.62 21.06
N VAL A 10 1.18 1.87 19.98
CA VAL A 10 0.45 0.59 19.99
C VAL A 10 1.31 -0.51 19.39
N ASP A 11 1.43 -1.62 20.11
CA ASP A 11 1.96 -2.85 19.55
C ASP A 11 0.93 -3.50 18.62
N ARG A 12 1.28 -3.65 17.34
CA ARG A 12 0.36 -4.20 16.33
C ARG A 12 -0.13 -5.62 16.62
N GLU A 13 0.68 -6.45 17.26
CA GLU A 13 0.37 -7.87 17.48
C GLU A 13 -0.38 -8.07 18.80
N THR A 14 0.13 -7.48 19.89
CA THR A 14 -0.45 -7.66 21.23
C THR A 14 -1.57 -6.68 21.53
N ARG A 15 -1.66 -5.59 20.75
CA ARG A 15 -2.55 -4.44 20.97
C ARG A 15 -2.30 -3.70 22.27
N GLU A 16 -1.16 -3.96 22.92
CA GLU A 16 -0.69 -3.20 24.08
C GLU A 16 -0.47 -1.74 23.68
N ALA A 17 -0.97 -0.83 24.51
CA ALA A 17 -0.90 0.59 24.29
C ALA A 17 -0.10 1.29 25.38
N VAL A 18 0.70 2.28 24.99
CA VAL A 18 1.36 3.25 25.87
C VAL A 18 0.99 4.65 25.40
N ALA A 19 0.36 5.44 26.25
CA ALA A 19 -0.14 6.77 25.94
C ALA A 19 0.55 7.86 26.76
N SER A 20 0.61 9.06 26.17
CA SER A 20 1.23 10.24 26.78
C SER A 20 0.36 10.91 27.86
N GLN A 21 -0.92 10.58 27.95
CA GLN A 21 -1.90 11.20 28.84
C GLN A 21 -3.08 10.23 29.10
N PRO A 22 -3.96 10.48 30.10
CA PRO A 22 -5.12 9.63 30.33
C PRO A 22 -6.18 9.84 29.24
N ASP A 23 -6.97 8.80 28.97
CA ASP A 23 -8.18 8.92 28.16
C ASP A 23 -9.39 9.29 29.04
N PRO A 24 -10.31 10.15 28.55
CA PRO A 24 -11.53 10.54 29.26
C PRO A 24 -12.46 9.39 29.69
N GLU A 25 -12.41 8.24 29.01
CA GLU A 25 -13.31 7.11 29.26
C GLU A 25 -12.74 6.07 30.26
N GLY A 26 -11.47 6.21 30.67
CA GLY A 26 -10.83 5.38 31.69
C GLY A 26 -10.35 4.00 31.22
N HIS A 27 -10.09 3.82 29.92
CA HIS A 27 -9.57 2.55 29.37
C HIS A 27 -8.06 2.36 29.65
N LEU A 28 -7.32 3.44 29.87
CA LEU A 28 -5.88 3.42 30.15
C LEU A 28 -5.62 3.71 31.64
N ARG A 29 -4.75 2.90 32.25
CA ARG A 29 -4.34 3.05 33.65
C ARG A 29 -2.99 3.75 33.76
N PRO A 30 -2.75 4.59 34.77
CA PRO A 30 -1.45 5.21 34.99
C PRO A 30 -0.39 4.16 35.31
N GLU A 31 0.77 4.26 34.66
CA GLU A 31 1.95 3.45 34.94
C GLU A 31 3.22 4.30 34.77
N GLY A 32 3.80 4.72 35.91
CA GLY A 32 4.93 5.64 35.93
C GLY A 32 4.56 7.02 35.35
N ALA A 33 5.27 7.44 34.30
CA ALA A 33 5.03 8.71 33.61
C ALA A 33 4.08 8.58 32.40
N ALA A 34 3.57 7.38 32.13
CA ALA A 34 2.72 7.08 30.99
C ALA A 34 1.40 6.45 31.44
N PHE A 35 0.55 6.13 30.47
CA PHE A 35 -0.70 5.42 30.66
C PHE A 35 -0.69 4.17 29.80
N VAL A 36 -1.08 3.02 30.35
CA VAL A 36 -1.03 1.74 29.63
C VAL A 36 -2.40 1.10 29.54
N GLY A 37 -2.60 0.28 28.52
CA GLY A 37 -3.82 -0.51 28.36
C GLY A 37 -3.77 -1.34 27.08
N TYR A 38 -4.95 -1.64 26.55
CA TYR A 38 -5.10 -2.37 25.29
C TYR A 38 -6.07 -1.63 24.38
N VAL A 39 -5.74 -1.56 23.11
CA VAL A 39 -6.67 -1.05 22.10
C VAL A 39 -7.66 -2.17 21.73
N PRO A 40 -8.99 -1.96 21.75
CA PRO A 40 -10.00 -2.98 21.38
C PRO A 40 -9.83 -3.52 19.95
N SER A 41 -10.17 -4.79 19.69
CA SER A 41 -9.94 -5.47 18.40
C SER A 41 -10.57 -4.80 17.18
N GLU A 42 -11.61 -4.00 17.40
CA GLU A 42 -12.39 -3.31 16.37
C GLU A 42 -11.63 -2.11 15.81
N ILE A 43 -10.63 -1.62 16.54
CA ILE A 43 -9.87 -0.44 16.13
C ILE A 43 -8.70 -0.86 15.24
N PRO A 44 -8.59 -0.34 14.01
CA PRO A 44 -7.44 -0.61 13.16
C PRO A 44 -6.18 0.02 13.74
N ILE A 45 -5.05 -0.69 13.65
CA ILE A 45 -3.74 -0.21 14.09
C ILE A 45 -2.95 0.27 12.87
N ALA A 46 -2.62 1.56 12.85
CA ALA A 46 -1.81 2.21 11.82
C ALA A 46 -1.13 3.46 12.38
N ASN A 47 -0.10 3.96 11.69
CA ASN A 47 0.41 5.31 11.95
C ASN A 47 -0.59 6.29 11.34
N THR A 48 -1.35 6.98 12.18
CA THR A 48 -2.42 7.88 11.75
C THR A 48 -3.00 8.66 12.94
N VAL A 49 -4.02 9.46 12.68
CA VAL A 49 -4.85 10.11 13.70
C VAL A 49 -6.13 9.30 13.92
N LEU A 50 -6.47 9.06 15.18
CA LEU A 50 -7.66 8.29 15.57
C LEU A 50 -8.45 9.01 16.65
N ASP A 51 -9.78 9.05 16.51
CA ASP A 51 -10.69 9.39 17.60
C ASP A 51 -11.04 8.12 18.40
N TRP A 52 -10.57 8.04 19.65
CA TRP A 52 -10.82 6.90 20.54
C TRP A 52 -10.83 7.33 22.02
N ALA A 53 -11.71 6.69 22.80
CA ALA A 53 -11.83 6.88 24.23
C ALA A 53 -12.05 8.35 24.64
N GLY A 54 -12.95 9.03 23.91
CA GLY A 54 -13.33 10.42 24.18
C GLY A 54 -12.33 11.48 23.71
N MET A 55 -11.27 11.13 22.98
CA MET A 55 -10.30 12.10 22.49
C MET A 55 -9.60 11.68 21.19
N ARG A 56 -8.87 12.64 20.61
CA ARG A 56 -8.11 12.46 19.37
C ARG A 56 -6.64 12.16 19.65
N TRP A 57 -6.19 11.01 19.21
CA TRP A 57 -4.83 10.50 19.36
C TRP A 57 -4.04 10.60 18.06
N VAL A 58 -2.73 10.84 18.20
CA VAL A 58 -1.74 10.43 17.21
C VAL A 58 -1.34 9.00 17.53
N MET A 59 -1.79 8.04 16.73
CA MET A 59 -1.44 6.63 16.88
C MET A 59 -0.13 6.36 16.15
N ILE A 60 0.80 5.68 16.81
CA ILE A 60 2.04 5.18 16.21
C ILE A 60 2.18 3.70 16.51
N MET A 61 2.43 2.91 15.48
CA MET A 61 2.81 1.51 15.64
C MET A 61 4.19 1.44 16.28
N ARG A 62 4.29 0.75 17.42
CA ARG A 62 5.54 0.61 18.17
C ARG A 62 6.66 0.04 17.30
N GLN A 63 6.34 -0.93 16.44
CA GLN A 63 7.27 -1.55 15.51
C GLN A 63 7.81 -0.58 14.43
N SER A 64 7.11 0.51 14.16
CA SER A 64 7.51 1.53 13.18
C SER A 64 8.29 2.69 13.79
N LEU A 65 8.32 2.82 15.12
CA LEU A 65 9.00 3.90 15.81
C LEU A 65 10.48 3.55 16.00
N PRO A 66 11.43 4.25 15.34
CA PRO A 66 12.85 3.99 15.52
C PRO A 66 13.32 4.43 16.91
N ASP A 67 14.29 3.74 17.50
CA ASP A 67 14.78 4.09 18.84
C ASP A 67 15.46 5.47 18.87
N HIS A 68 15.00 6.33 19.79
CA HIS A 68 15.60 7.59 20.25
C HIS A 68 16.40 8.38 19.20
N SER A 69 15.81 8.60 18.02
CA SER A 69 16.49 9.19 16.86
C SER A 69 15.73 10.38 16.26
N ARG A 70 16.41 11.15 15.40
CA ARG A 70 15.78 12.17 14.55
C ARG A 70 14.68 11.58 13.67
N ALA A 71 14.78 10.31 13.30
CA ALA A 71 13.74 9.62 12.54
C ALA A 71 12.46 9.41 13.37
N ALA A 72 12.58 9.13 14.67
CA ALA A 72 11.43 9.08 15.57
C ALA A 72 10.73 10.43 15.69
N VAL A 73 11.51 11.52 15.84
CA VAL A 73 10.98 12.89 15.88
C VAL A 73 10.27 13.25 14.57
N ARG A 74 10.87 12.90 13.42
CA ARG A 74 10.28 13.11 12.09
C ARG A 74 8.92 12.42 11.98
N LEU A 75 8.84 11.13 12.34
CA LEU A 75 7.60 10.36 12.31
C LEU A 75 6.53 10.97 13.23
N LEU A 76 6.88 11.25 14.48
CA LEU A 76 5.93 11.82 15.44
C LEU A 76 5.38 13.19 14.99
N ALA A 77 6.26 14.06 14.48
CA ALA A 77 5.84 15.37 13.99
C ALA A 77 5.05 15.31 12.68
N HIS A 78 5.36 14.34 11.80
CA HIS A 78 4.57 14.04 10.61
C HIS A 78 3.14 13.65 11.01
N GLU A 79 2.97 12.67 11.89
CA GLU A 79 1.65 12.19 12.29
C GLU A 79 0.88 13.24 13.13
N ALA A 80 1.60 14.02 13.95
CA ALA A 80 1.00 15.15 14.66
C ALA A 80 0.50 16.25 13.71
N PHE A 81 1.12 16.42 12.54
CA PHE A 81 0.63 17.35 11.52
C PHE A 81 -0.73 16.92 10.97
N HIS A 82 -0.95 15.63 10.70
CA HIS A 82 -2.26 15.15 10.26
C HIS A 82 -3.39 15.46 11.25
N ARG A 83 -3.08 15.59 12.55
CA ARG A 83 -4.07 15.99 13.56
C ARG A 83 -4.56 17.42 13.35
N VAL A 84 -3.65 18.34 13.06
CA VAL A 84 -3.98 19.76 12.82
C VAL A 84 -4.41 20.02 11.38
N GLN A 85 -4.05 19.16 10.44
CA GLN A 85 -4.38 19.28 9.02
C GLN A 85 -5.90 19.38 8.78
N GLN A 86 -6.70 18.61 9.52
CA GLN A 86 -8.16 18.71 9.45
C GLN A 86 -8.67 20.07 9.93
N GLU A 87 -8.10 20.62 11.00
CA GLU A 87 -8.44 21.96 11.52
C GLU A 87 -8.07 23.07 10.52
N LEU A 88 -7.03 22.84 9.71
CA LEU A 88 -6.58 23.73 8.64
C LEU A 88 -7.42 23.63 7.36
N GLY A 89 -8.33 22.65 7.26
CA GLY A 89 -9.18 22.43 6.09
C GLY A 89 -8.41 21.98 4.84
N PHE A 90 -7.19 21.47 4.99
CA PHE A 90 -6.40 20.96 3.86
C PHE A 90 -7.02 19.68 3.30
N PRO A 91 -6.88 19.44 1.99
CA PRO A 91 -7.58 18.36 1.31
C PRO A 91 -7.03 17.00 1.75
N TRP A 92 -7.92 16.01 1.77
CA TRP A 92 -7.57 14.61 1.86
C TRP A 92 -7.65 14.00 0.46
N PRO A 93 -6.65 13.24 0.00
CA PRO A 93 -6.69 12.62 -1.33
C PRO A 93 -7.88 11.67 -1.43
N GLY A 94 -8.79 11.96 -2.38
CA GLY A 94 -9.92 11.08 -2.65
C GLY A 94 -9.49 9.75 -3.27
N THR A 95 -10.36 8.74 -3.25
CA THR A 95 -10.10 7.44 -3.88
C THR A 95 -9.91 7.51 -5.40
N THR A 96 -10.32 8.61 -6.03
CA THR A 96 -10.16 8.87 -7.47
C THR A 96 -8.90 9.66 -7.82
N GLU A 97 -8.22 10.29 -6.84
CA GLU A 97 -7.09 11.20 -7.04
C GLU A 97 -5.76 10.50 -6.71
N ILE A 98 -5.49 9.38 -7.40
CA ILE A 98 -4.34 8.52 -7.07
C ILE A 98 -3.09 8.84 -7.89
N ASN A 99 -2.99 9.99 -8.58
CA ASN A 99 -1.77 10.38 -9.31
C ASN A 99 -1.21 9.27 -10.23
N ALA A 100 -2.09 8.52 -10.90
CA ALA A 100 -1.72 7.31 -11.64
C ALA A 100 -0.67 7.58 -12.74
N HIS A 101 -0.64 8.80 -13.28
CA HIS A 101 0.35 9.25 -14.24
C HIS A 101 1.78 9.21 -13.70
N LEU A 102 1.98 9.26 -12.38
CA LEU A 102 3.31 9.17 -11.77
C LEU A 102 3.90 7.76 -11.79
N ASP A 103 3.19 6.75 -12.30
CA ASP A 103 3.77 5.44 -12.65
C ASP A 103 3.95 5.21 -14.16
N ASP A 104 3.51 6.17 -14.97
CA ASP A 104 3.76 6.21 -16.40
C ASP A 104 5.15 6.79 -16.73
N LEU A 105 5.64 6.47 -17.92
CA LEU A 105 6.96 6.84 -18.41
C LEU A 105 7.20 8.36 -18.40
N GLU A 106 6.26 9.17 -18.89
CA GLU A 106 6.46 10.63 -18.92
C GLU A 106 6.35 11.23 -17.52
N GLY A 107 5.36 10.82 -16.72
CA GLY A 107 5.19 11.28 -15.34
C GLY A 107 6.44 11.04 -14.50
N ARG A 108 6.92 9.80 -14.45
CA ARG A 108 8.15 9.44 -13.72
C ARG A 108 9.37 10.20 -14.22
N TYR A 109 9.52 10.31 -15.54
CA TYR A 109 10.68 10.96 -16.14
C TYR A 109 10.79 12.43 -15.72
N TRP A 110 9.70 13.20 -15.88
CA TRP A 110 9.72 14.62 -15.58
C TRP A 110 9.78 14.90 -14.08
N LEU A 111 9.18 14.04 -13.25
CA LEU A 111 9.22 14.17 -11.79
C LEU A 111 10.65 13.93 -11.25
N GLN A 112 11.36 12.94 -11.79
CA GLN A 112 12.75 12.69 -11.39
C GLN A 112 13.70 13.83 -11.82
N LEU A 113 13.41 14.50 -12.95
CA LEU A 113 14.14 15.72 -13.33
C LEU A 113 13.82 16.89 -12.39
N GLU A 114 12.56 17.05 -12.01
CA GLU A 114 12.12 18.01 -10.99
C GLU A 114 12.87 17.78 -9.67
N TRP A 115 12.91 16.56 -9.14
CA TRP A 115 13.68 16.21 -7.94
C TRP A 115 15.18 16.46 -8.09
N SER A 116 15.76 16.09 -9.23
CA SER A 116 17.19 16.37 -9.48
C SER A 116 17.51 17.87 -9.45
N ALA A 117 16.58 18.70 -9.96
CA ALA A 117 16.71 20.15 -9.93
C ALA A 117 16.45 20.74 -8.53
N LEU A 118 15.48 20.23 -7.78
CA LEU A 118 15.23 20.63 -6.38
C LEU A 118 16.43 20.29 -5.48
N ALA A 119 17.00 19.10 -5.61
CA ALA A 119 18.20 18.71 -4.87
C ALA A 119 19.39 19.63 -5.17
N LYS A 120 19.55 20.02 -6.44
CA LYS A 120 20.58 21.00 -6.84
C LYS A 120 20.30 22.37 -6.26
N ALA A 121 19.04 22.81 -6.19
CA ALA A 121 18.65 24.08 -5.59
C ALA A 121 18.95 24.12 -4.09
N LEU A 122 18.62 23.04 -3.36
CA LEU A 122 18.94 22.88 -1.93
C LEU A 122 20.46 22.86 -1.66
N SER A 123 21.26 22.40 -2.62
CA SER A 123 22.73 22.38 -2.51
C SER A 123 23.41 23.67 -3.00
N ALA A 124 22.64 24.67 -3.43
CA ALA A 124 23.15 25.90 -4.04
C ALA A 124 22.61 27.13 -3.30
N SER A 125 23.16 28.30 -3.59
CA SER A 125 22.66 29.58 -3.07
C SER A 125 22.58 30.63 -4.18
N GLY A 126 21.94 31.77 -3.91
CA GLY A 126 21.83 32.90 -4.83
C GLY A 126 21.32 32.52 -6.23
N GLU A 127 22.02 33.01 -7.26
CA GLU A 127 21.60 32.83 -8.64
C GLU A 127 21.64 31.35 -9.13
N PRO A 128 22.67 30.53 -8.79
CA PRO A 128 22.61 29.09 -9.03
C PRO A 128 21.37 28.39 -8.44
N ARG A 129 20.94 28.75 -7.22
CA ARG A 129 19.71 28.23 -6.61
C ARG A 129 18.49 28.62 -7.44
N ARG A 130 18.33 29.92 -7.74
CA ARG A 130 17.20 30.42 -8.55
C ARG A 130 17.08 29.71 -9.90
N ARG A 131 18.20 29.49 -10.60
CA ARG A 131 18.18 28.74 -11.88
C ARG A 131 17.76 27.29 -11.72
N ALA A 132 18.22 26.61 -10.67
CA ALA A 132 17.82 25.23 -10.40
C ALA A 132 16.33 25.13 -10.04
N VAL A 133 15.79 26.09 -9.28
CA VAL A 133 14.34 26.19 -9.03
C VAL A 133 13.58 26.41 -10.33
N ALA A 134 14.03 27.32 -11.20
CA ALA A 134 13.41 27.56 -12.49
C ALA A 134 13.36 26.29 -13.36
N ASP A 135 14.39 25.45 -13.30
CA ASP A 135 14.41 24.15 -13.97
C ASP A 135 13.40 23.17 -13.37
N ALA A 136 13.35 23.06 -12.03
CA ALA A 136 12.38 22.21 -11.35
C ALA A 136 10.93 22.56 -11.72
N LEU A 137 10.58 23.86 -11.64
CA LEU A 137 9.26 24.36 -12.00
C LEU A 137 8.95 24.19 -13.49
N LEU A 138 9.96 24.31 -14.36
CA LEU A 138 9.82 24.01 -15.78
C LEU A 138 9.48 22.53 -16.03
N PHE A 139 10.17 21.60 -15.36
CA PHE A 139 9.90 20.16 -15.47
C PHE A 139 8.51 19.80 -14.93
N ARG A 140 8.13 20.36 -13.77
CA ARG A 140 6.78 20.26 -13.18
C ARG A 140 5.69 20.71 -14.16
N ARG A 141 5.87 21.87 -14.79
CA ARG A 141 4.92 22.42 -15.77
C ARG A 141 4.77 21.52 -17.00
N VAL A 142 5.89 21.01 -17.54
CA VAL A 142 5.83 20.07 -18.68
C VAL A 142 5.09 18.80 -18.30
N ARG A 143 5.41 18.21 -17.14
CA ARG A 143 4.78 17.00 -16.63
C ARG A 143 3.27 17.17 -16.50
N ARG A 144 2.81 18.20 -15.79
CA ARG A 144 1.39 18.46 -15.55
C ARG A 144 0.61 18.82 -16.80
N ALA A 145 1.27 19.39 -17.83
CA ALA A 145 0.64 19.66 -19.11
C ALA A 145 0.40 18.39 -19.96
N LEU A 146 0.97 17.24 -19.60
CA LEU A 146 0.75 15.97 -20.32
C LEU A 146 -0.48 15.20 -19.83
N TYR A 147 -0.94 15.48 -18.61
CA TYR A 147 -1.96 14.70 -17.95
C TYR A 147 -3.08 15.63 -17.45
N PRO A 148 -4.33 15.41 -17.90
CA PRO A 148 -5.48 16.08 -17.30
C PRO A 148 -5.48 15.88 -15.79
N HIS A 149 -5.87 16.90 -15.02
CA HIS A 149 -6.00 16.87 -13.56
C HIS A 149 -4.70 16.72 -12.73
N ALA A 150 -3.55 16.42 -13.33
CA ALA A 150 -2.29 16.23 -12.61
C ALA A 150 -1.92 17.40 -11.66
N ALA A 151 -2.20 18.65 -12.06
CA ALA A 151 -1.95 19.80 -11.19
C ALA A 151 -2.80 19.78 -9.90
N VAL A 152 -4.03 19.27 -9.97
CA VAL A 152 -4.94 19.19 -8.82
C VAL A 152 -4.56 17.98 -7.96
N GLU A 153 -4.46 16.79 -8.56
CA GLU A 153 -4.16 15.54 -7.85
C GLU A 153 -2.82 15.61 -7.09
N GLU A 154 -1.79 16.17 -7.72
CA GLU A 154 -0.49 16.27 -7.08
C GLU A 154 -0.47 17.31 -5.97
N ARG A 155 -1.13 18.45 -6.18
CA ARG A 155 -1.25 19.49 -5.14
C ARG A 155 -1.94 18.91 -3.92
N VAL A 156 -3.03 18.15 -4.10
CA VAL A 156 -3.73 17.51 -2.98
C VAL A 156 -2.77 16.61 -2.21
N MET A 157 -1.98 15.78 -2.88
CA MET A 157 -1.02 14.90 -2.22
C MET A 157 0.14 15.64 -1.55
N GLU A 158 0.65 16.71 -2.15
CA GLU A 158 1.68 17.57 -1.54
C GLU A 158 1.15 18.32 -0.31
N MET A 159 -0.10 18.79 -0.35
CA MET A 159 -0.75 19.41 0.81
C MET A 159 -1.06 18.37 1.90
N HIS A 160 -1.33 17.12 1.50
CA HIS A 160 -1.62 16.03 2.41
C HIS A 160 -0.37 15.47 3.09
N GLU A 161 0.49 14.80 2.32
CA GLU A 161 1.69 14.12 2.81
C GLU A 161 2.93 15.01 2.76
N GLY A 162 3.02 15.90 1.77
CA GLY A 162 4.21 16.72 1.59
C GLY A 162 4.42 17.73 2.72
N LEU A 163 3.36 18.37 3.19
CA LEU A 163 3.40 19.27 4.34
C LEU A 163 3.61 18.53 5.67
N ALA A 164 3.02 17.33 5.82
CA ALA A 164 3.26 16.47 6.97
C ALA A 164 4.73 16.07 7.06
N GLU A 165 5.30 15.62 5.94
CA GLU A 165 6.68 15.21 5.87
C GLU A 165 7.66 16.37 6.05
N TYR A 166 7.38 17.51 5.43
CA TYR A 166 8.13 18.74 5.66
C TYR A 166 8.13 19.14 7.14
N THR A 167 6.98 19.04 7.82
CA THR A 167 6.87 19.30 9.27
C THR A 167 7.78 18.35 10.05
N GLY A 168 7.74 17.05 9.73
CA GLY A 168 8.66 16.06 10.29
C GLY A 168 10.13 16.44 10.11
N VAL A 169 10.52 16.83 8.90
CA VAL A 169 11.89 17.24 8.54
C VAL A 169 12.35 18.45 9.36
N LYS A 170 11.48 19.44 9.55
CA LYS A 170 11.78 20.63 10.38
C LYS A 170 12.01 20.28 11.84
N PHE A 171 11.13 19.48 12.43
CA PHE A 171 11.25 19.07 13.83
C PHE A 171 12.45 18.14 14.08
N ALA A 172 12.78 17.30 13.10
CA ALA A 172 13.99 16.48 13.13
C ALA A 172 15.28 17.30 12.93
N GLY A 173 15.17 18.60 12.60
CA GLY A 173 16.32 19.49 12.40
C GLY A 173 17.18 19.10 11.21
N LEU A 174 16.59 18.59 10.12
CA LEU A 174 17.29 18.24 8.89
C LEU A 174 17.72 19.49 8.10
N ALA A 175 19.00 19.54 7.74
CA ALA A 175 19.56 20.64 6.96
C ALA A 175 19.35 20.45 5.45
N GLU A 176 19.40 21.54 4.67
CA GLU A 176 19.22 21.50 3.21
C GLU A 176 20.12 20.45 2.50
N PRO A 177 21.41 20.25 2.85
CA PRO A 177 22.23 19.22 2.21
C PRO A 177 21.77 17.78 2.49
N GLU A 178 21.21 17.53 3.67
CA GLU A 178 20.64 16.22 4.03
C GLU A 178 19.39 15.95 3.19
N VAL A 179 18.49 16.94 3.11
CA VAL A 179 17.26 16.84 2.29
C VAL A 179 17.58 16.79 0.79
N ALA A 180 18.63 17.48 0.34
CA ALA A 180 19.09 17.38 -1.05
C ALA A 180 19.50 15.95 -1.40
N ARG A 181 20.20 15.25 -0.50
CA ARG A 181 20.60 13.85 -0.69
C ARG A 181 19.38 12.93 -0.68
N GLU A 182 18.46 13.09 0.29
CA GLU A 182 17.20 12.34 0.31
C GLU A 182 16.36 12.55 -0.95
N THR A 183 16.39 13.76 -1.52
CA THR A 183 15.69 14.10 -2.76
C THR A 183 16.32 13.40 -3.98
N GLN A 184 17.65 13.29 -4.03
CA GLN A 184 18.37 12.55 -5.07
C GLN A 184 18.10 11.04 -4.98
N ASP A 185 17.96 10.52 -3.77
CA ASP A 185 17.74 9.08 -3.51
C ASP A 185 16.27 8.66 -3.66
N GLY A 186 15.34 9.62 -3.74
CA GLY A 186 13.89 9.41 -3.91
C GLY A 186 13.53 8.33 -4.95
N PRO A 187 14.10 8.35 -6.18
CA PRO A 187 13.79 7.36 -7.20
C PRO A 187 14.16 5.91 -6.83
N ALA A 188 15.18 5.72 -5.99
CA ALA A 188 15.61 4.40 -5.54
C ALA A 188 14.81 3.91 -4.32
N ARG A 189 14.25 4.84 -3.53
CA ARG A 189 13.46 4.53 -2.32
C ARG A 189 12.07 3.98 -2.64
N PHE A 190 11.50 4.34 -3.79
CA PHE A 190 10.10 4.04 -4.10
C PHE A 190 9.93 3.33 -5.45
N SER A 191 9.28 2.17 -5.42
CA SER A 191 8.93 1.39 -6.62
C SER A 191 7.81 2.04 -7.45
N SER A 192 6.89 2.74 -6.77
CA SER A 192 5.80 3.55 -7.34
C SER A 192 5.86 4.97 -6.79
N PHE A 193 5.53 5.97 -7.60
CA PHE A 193 5.50 7.39 -7.18
C PHE A 193 4.10 7.93 -6.89
N VAL A 194 3.05 7.16 -7.21
CA VAL A 194 1.63 7.51 -7.09
C VAL A 194 1.29 8.15 -5.73
N GLN A 195 1.69 7.52 -4.63
CA GLN A 195 1.44 8.04 -3.28
C GLN A 195 2.70 8.54 -2.57
N SER A 196 3.88 8.17 -3.07
CA SER A 196 5.15 8.43 -2.35
C SER A 196 5.82 9.73 -2.76
N PHE A 197 5.47 10.32 -3.90
CA PHE A 197 6.24 11.44 -4.45
C PHE A 197 6.23 12.68 -3.54
N ALA A 198 5.17 12.88 -2.77
CA ALA A 198 5.00 14.02 -1.88
C ALA A 198 5.97 13.98 -0.69
N TYR A 199 6.37 12.80 -0.21
CA TYR A 199 7.40 12.65 0.82
C TYR A 199 8.79 13.13 0.36
N VAL A 200 9.01 13.22 -0.94
CA VAL A 200 10.23 13.79 -1.53
C VAL A 200 10.04 15.28 -1.85
N SER A 201 8.95 15.60 -2.53
CA SER A 201 8.69 16.94 -3.05
C SER A 201 8.39 17.95 -1.93
N GLY A 202 7.59 17.55 -0.94
CA GLY A 202 7.15 18.40 0.16
C GLY A 202 8.30 19.02 0.95
N PRO A 203 9.21 18.22 1.55
CA PRO A 203 10.39 18.73 2.25
C PRO A 203 11.27 19.63 1.37
N ALA A 204 11.49 19.24 0.12
CA ALA A 204 12.36 20.00 -0.79
C ALA A 204 11.78 21.39 -1.11
N TYR A 205 10.48 21.46 -1.44
CA TYR A 205 9.79 22.73 -1.63
C TYR A 205 9.73 23.55 -0.35
N GLY A 206 9.36 22.94 0.78
CA GLY A 206 9.19 23.64 2.05
C GLY A 206 10.48 24.27 2.58
N LEU A 207 11.64 23.60 2.44
CA LEU A 207 12.93 24.20 2.82
C LEU A 207 13.37 25.31 1.86
N LEU A 208 13.11 25.17 0.55
CA LEU A 208 13.40 26.25 -0.40
C LEU A 208 12.50 27.48 -0.16
N LEU A 209 11.24 27.25 0.22
CA LEU A 209 10.31 28.30 0.63
C LEU A 209 10.75 28.98 1.92
N ASP A 210 11.21 28.22 2.92
CA ASP A 210 11.78 28.80 4.16
C ASP A 210 12.91 29.78 3.89
N ALA A 211 13.75 29.47 2.90
CA ALA A 211 14.86 30.34 2.52
C ALA A 211 14.45 31.53 1.64
N ALA A 212 13.29 31.47 0.99
CA ALA A 212 12.81 32.49 0.05
C ALA A 212 11.84 33.49 0.71
N ASP A 213 10.97 33.02 1.58
CA ASP A 213 9.94 33.80 2.27
C ASP A 213 9.56 33.11 3.58
N GLU A 214 9.98 33.64 4.73
CA GLU A 214 9.69 33.03 6.04
C GLU A 214 8.18 32.97 6.37
N GLY A 215 7.37 33.82 5.73
CA GLY A 215 5.93 33.97 5.96
C GLY A 215 5.05 33.01 5.16
N TRP A 216 5.61 32.24 4.21
CA TRP A 216 4.86 31.47 3.20
C TRP A 216 3.77 30.55 3.79
N ARG A 217 4.01 30.00 4.98
CA ARG A 217 3.08 29.05 5.65
C ARG A 217 1.75 29.71 6.01
N ALA A 218 1.76 31.01 6.32
CA ALA A 218 0.55 31.76 6.65
C ALA A 218 -0.34 32.02 5.42
N GLU A 219 0.22 31.92 4.22
CA GLU A 219 -0.51 32.11 2.95
C GLU A 219 -1.13 30.82 2.40
N LEU A 220 -0.89 29.67 3.06
CA LEU A 220 -1.39 28.39 2.62
C LEU A 220 -2.92 28.35 2.69
N THR A 221 -3.50 27.90 1.58
CA THR A 221 -4.91 27.53 1.47
C THR A 221 -5.00 26.18 0.78
N PRO A 222 -6.15 25.47 0.86
CA PRO A 222 -6.32 24.17 0.19
C PRO A 222 -6.07 24.19 -1.33
N SER A 223 -6.16 25.36 -1.96
CA SER A 223 -5.91 25.55 -3.39
C SER A 223 -4.50 26.03 -3.75
N ARG A 224 -3.66 26.42 -2.77
CA ARG A 224 -2.28 26.86 -3.03
C ARG A 224 -1.41 25.70 -3.49
N ASP A 225 -0.47 26.00 -4.37
CA ASP A 225 0.51 25.05 -4.91
C ASP A 225 1.91 25.45 -4.44
N LEU A 226 2.67 24.52 -3.87
CA LEU A 226 4.02 24.79 -3.35
C LEU A 226 4.98 25.29 -4.43
N GLY A 227 4.83 24.79 -5.66
CA GLY A 227 5.61 25.24 -6.80
C GLY A 227 5.28 26.67 -7.20
N CYS A 228 3.99 27.05 -7.20
CA CYS A 228 3.57 28.43 -7.44
C CYS A 228 4.05 29.38 -6.34
N LEU A 229 3.90 29.01 -5.06
CA LEU A 229 4.42 29.82 -3.95
C LEU A 229 5.93 30.07 -4.09
N LEU A 230 6.70 29.03 -4.44
CA LEU A 230 8.13 29.17 -4.60
C LEU A 230 8.50 29.99 -5.83
N GLN A 231 7.71 29.87 -6.91
CA GLN A 231 7.86 30.69 -8.10
C GLN A 231 7.68 32.18 -7.78
N ASP A 232 6.62 32.50 -7.04
CA ASP A 232 6.26 33.86 -6.65
C ASP A 232 7.32 34.44 -5.70
N ALA A 233 7.70 33.70 -4.65
CA ALA A 233 8.69 34.12 -3.65
C ALA A 233 10.07 34.43 -4.26
N LEU A 234 10.47 33.70 -5.32
CA LEU A 234 11.75 33.90 -5.99
C LEU A 234 11.67 34.77 -7.25
N GLY A 235 10.48 35.23 -7.66
CA GLY A 235 10.28 35.99 -8.88
C GLY A 235 10.75 35.26 -10.15
N VAL A 236 10.54 33.94 -10.21
CA VAL A 236 11.05 33.11 -11.31
C VAL A 236 10.07 33.09 -12.48
N GLU A 237 10.56 33.44 -13.67
CA GLU A 237 9.79 33.36 -14.91
C GLU A 237 9.93 32.00 -15.59
N ILE A 238 8.80 31.33 -15.84
CA ILE A 238 8.74 30.07 -16.57
C ILE A 238 8.28 30.33 -18.02
N PRO A 239 9.09 29.98 -19.05
CA PRO A 239 8.75 30.22 -20.44
C PRO A 239 7.38 29.65 -20.85
N ALA A 240 6.66 30.40 -21.69
CA ALA A 240 5.34 30.03 -22.19
C ALA A 240 5.35 28.76 -23.09
N GLU A 241 6.43 28.53 -23.84
CA GLU A 241 6.65 27.32 -24.64
C GLU A 241 7.74 26.42 -24.03
N PRO A 242 7.43 25.69 -22.95
CA PRO A 242 8.45 25.00 -22.19
C PRO A 242 9.11 23.87 -22.99
N ARG A 243 8.36 23.13 -23.83
CA ARG A 243 8.81 21.84 -24.39
C ARG A 243 10.17 21.87 -25.10
N ARG A 244 10.45 22.85 -25.98
CA ARG A 244 11.73 22.91 -26.73
C ARG A 244 12.91 23.26 -25.82
N ILE A 245 12.73 24.22 -24.91
CA ILE A 245 13.77 24.65 -23.96
C ILE A 245 14.03 23.55 -22.92
N THR A 246 12.99 22.81 -22.53
CA THR A 246 13.04 21.84 -21.45
C THR A 246 14.01 20.70 -21.74
N PHE A 247 14.01 20.11 -22.94
CA PHE A 247 14.95 19.04 -23.27
C PHE A 247 16.42 19.48 -23.25
N ARG A 248 16.70 20.75 -23.57
CA ARG A 248 18.04 21.33 -23.42
C ARG A 248 18.42 21.43 -21.95
N ARG A 249 17.51 21.94 -21.10
CA ARG A 249 17.77 22.07 -19.65
C ARG A 249 17.92 20.71 -18.95
N ALA A 250 17.14 19.71 -19.37
CA ALA A 250 17.22 18.35 -18.85
C ALA A 250 18.61 17.70 -19.03
N ARG A 251 19.44 18.16 -19.98
CA ARG A 251 20.82 17.67 -20.13
C ARG A 251 21.68 17.89 -18.89
N ALA A 252 21.47 19.01 -18.19
CA ALA A 252 22.21 19.33 -16.96
C ALA A 252 21.87 18.40 -15.77
N TYR A 253 20.83 17.57 -15.93
CA TYR A 253 20.33 16.64 -14.92
C TYR A 253 20.35 15.18 -15.41
N GLY A 254 21.18 14.87 -16.42
CA GLY A 254 21.31 13.50 -16.94
C GLY A 254 20.06 13.00 -17.67
N GLY A 255 19.25 13.90 -18.23
CA GLY A 255 17.94 13.55 -18.80
C GLY A 255 17.96 12.51 -19.92
N ALA A 256 19.07 12.33 -20.66
CA ALA A 256 19.16 11.28 -21.68
C ALA A 256 19.24 9.87 -21.06
N GLU A 257 20.13 9.67 -20.09
CA GLU A 257 20.28 8.39 -19.39
C GLU A 257 19.06 8.07 -18.53
N LEU A 258 18.48 9.06 -17.85
CA LEU A 258 17.24 8.89 -17.10
C LEU A 258 16.10 8.39 -18.02
N ARG A 259 15.92 8.99 -19.19
CA ARG A 259 14.91 8.58 -20.17
C ARG A 259 15.13 7.15 -20.66
N LYS A 260 16.38 6.75 -20.85
CA LYS A 260 16.75 5.36 -21.21
C LYS A 260 16.39 4.38 -20.10
N ARG A 261 16.68 4.72 -18.83
CA ARG A 261 16.33 3.89 -17.66
C ARG A 261 14.81 3.73 -17.53
N GLU A 262 14.05 4.81 -17.61
CA GLU A 262 12.59 4.76 -17.50
C GLU A 262 11.95 3.97 -18.66
N ARG A 263 12.47 4.10 -19.90
CA ARG A 263 12.03 3.25 -21.02
C ARG A 263 12.31 1.77 -20.80
N ALA A 264 13.48 1.45 -20.27
CA ALA A 264 13.81 0.07 -19.95
C ALA A 264 12.92 -0.49 -18.83
N ARG A 265 12.62 0.31 -17.79
CA ARG A 265 11.67 -0.04 -16.72
C ARG A 265 10.28 -0.29 -17.30
N ARG A 266 9.76 0.62 -18.12
CA ARG A 266 8.44 0.47 -18.74
C ARG A 266 8.36 -0.77 -19.63
N LYS A 267 9.38 -1.02 -20.46
CA LYS A 267 9.45 -2.23 -21.29
C LYS A 267 9.45 -3.52 -20.46
N ARG A 268 10.19 -3.55 -19.35
CA ARG A 268 10.17 -4.71 -18.42
C ARG A 268 8.80 -4.92 -17.80
N GLN A 269 8.14 -3.84 -17.35
CA GLN A 269 6.80 -3.89 -16.80
C GLN A 269 5.78 -4.42 -17.82
N GLU A 270 5.80 -3.90 -19.05
CA GLU A 270 4.91 -4.34 -20.13
C GLU A 270 5.13 -5.81 -20.49
N ALA A 271 6.39 -6.25 -20.59
CA ALA A 271 6.72 -7.65 -20.83
C ALA A 271 6.25 -8.56 -19.69
N GLN A 272 6.39 -8.12 -18.43
CA GLN A 272 5.91 -8.86 -17.27
C GLN A 272 4.39 -8.99 -17.26
N LEU A 273 3.65 -7.89 -17.49
CA LEU A 273 2.19 -7.92 -17.58
C LEU A 273 1.70 -8.79 -18.74
N ALA A 274 2.35 -8.72 -19.91
CA ALA A 274 2.03 -9.58 -21.05
C ALA A 274 2.28 -11.06 -20.73
N SER A 275 3.39 -11.38 -20.07
CA SER A 275 3.70 -12.73 -19.61
C SER A 275 2.63 -13.27 -18.66
N TYR A 276 2.22 -12.49 -17.66
CA TYR A 276 1.16 -12.89 -16.74
C TYR A 276 -0.18 -13.08 -17.44
N ARG A 277 -0.58 -12.18 -18.36
CA ARG A 277 -1.83 -12.35 -19.12
C ARG A 277 -1.81 -13.61 -19.97
N ALA A 278 -0.71 -13.87 -20.68
CA ALA A 278 -0.57 -15.07 -21.50
C ALA A 278 -0.72 -16.34 -20.64
N ARG A 279 -0.13 -16.35 -19.44
CA ARG A 279 -0.06 -17.52 -18.57
C ARG A 279 -1.29 -17.76 -17.71
N LEU A 280 -1.92 -16.70 -17.20
CA LEU A 280 -2.93 -16.77 -16.12
C LEU A 280 -4.34 -16.37 -16.58
N VAL A 281 -4.49 -15.85 -17.80
CA VAL A 281 -5.76 -15.38 -18.34
C VAL A 281 -6.07 -16.00 -19.71
N GLN A 282 -5.16 -15.86 -20.67
CA GLN A 282 -5.39 -16.25 -22.07
C GLN A 282 -5.14 -17.75 -22.31
N GLY A 283 -4.14 -18.29 -21.62
CA GLY A 283 -3.81 -19.71 -21.68
C GLY A 283 -4.69 -20.57 -20.76
N PRO A 284 -4.59 -21.89 -20.91
CA PRO A 284 -5.21 -22.81 -19.97
C PRO A 284 -4.63 -22.65 -18.56
N VAL A 285 -5.46 -22.82 -17.54
CA VAL A 285 -5.10 -22.62 -16.12
C VAL A 285 -5.69 -23.70 -15.24
N LEU A 286 -5.11 -23.87 -14.05
CA LEU A 286 -5.78 -24.52 -12.92
C LEU A 286 -6.50 -23.45 -12.09
N VAL A 287 -7.81 -23.63 -11.91
CA VAL A 287 -8.66 -22.76 -11.08
C VAL A 287 -8.80 -23.34 -9.67
N LEU A 288 -8.55 -22.50 -8.68
CA LEU A 288 -8.58 -22.81 -7.25
C LEU A 288 -9.68 -21.99 -6.56
N PRO A 289 -10.64 -22.61 -5.87
CA PRO A 289 -11.64 -21.85 -5.11
C PRO A 289 -11.03 -21.26 -3.83
N LEU A 290 -11.34 -20.02 -3.51
CA LEU A 290 -10.85 -19.33 -2.30
C LEU A 290 -11.90 -19.22 -1.19
N ALA A 291 -13.01 -19.95 -1.29
CA ALA A 291 -14.04 -19.98 -0.26
C ALA A 291 -13.63 -20.83 0.96
N GLY A 292 -14.14 -20.47 2.15
CA GLY A 292 -14.14 -21.36 3.32
C GLY A 292 -12.94 -21.26 4.27
N GLY A 293 -12.35 -20.07 4.43
CA GLY A 293 -11.32 -19.82 5.46
C GLY A 293 -9.89 -19.97 4.96
N VAL A 294 -9.54 -19.20 3.93
CA VAL A 294 -8.19 -19.16 3.34
C VAL A 294 -7.23 -18.41 4.28
N ARG A 295 -6.03 -18.94 4.43
CA ARG A 295 -4.89 -18.27 5.05
C ARG A 295 -3.80 -18.08 4.00
N TYR A 296 -3.12 -16.94 4.04
CA TYR A 296 -2.10 -16.62 3.05
C TYR A 296 -0.94 -15.85 3.66
N SER A 297 0.23 -15.95 3.01
CA SER A 297 1.41 -15.15 3.29
C SER A 297 2.08 -14.77 1.96
N TYR A 298 2.44 -13.50 1.79
CA TYR A 298 3.07 -12.96 0.58
C TYR A 298 3.85 -11.68 0.90
N ASP A 299 4.67 -11.22 -0.05
CA ASP A 299 5.34 -9.91 0.00
C ASP A 299 4.43 -8.83 -0.63
N PRO A 300 3.88 -7.88 0.16
CA PRO A 300 2.98 -6.85 -0.37
C PRO A 300 3.68 -5.87 -1.33
N ALA A 301 5.01 -5.77 -1.30
CA ALA A 301 5.77 -4.89 -2.18
C ALA A 301 5.87 -5.42 -3.62
N GLN A 302 5.50 -6.69 -3.86
CA GLN A 302 5.65 -7.36 -5.16
C GLN A 302 4.34 -7.52 -5.92
N LEU A 303 3.21 -7.08 -5.38
CA LEU A 303 1.92 -7.25 -6.03
C LEU A 303 1.87 -6.55 -7.40
N VAL A 304 1.29 -7.23 -8.39
CA VAL A 304 1.17 -6.73 -9.76
C VAL A 304 -0.30 -6.67 -10.17
N PRO A 305 -0.92 -5.47 -10.16
CA PRO A 305 -2.27 -5.29 -10.67
C PRO A 305 -2.35 -5.65 -12.17
N LEU A 306 -3.35 -6.45 -12.55
CA LEU A 306 -3.59 -6.87 -13.94
C LEU A 306 -4.85 -6.22 -14.56
N GLY A 307 -5.40 -5.19 -13.91
CA GLY A 307 -6.62 -4.51 -14.32
C GLY A 307 -7.86 -5.23 -13.79
N GLU A 308 -8.90 -5.33 -14.61
CA GLU A 308 -10.19 -5.97 -14.22
C GLU A 308 -10.06 -7.46 -13.92
N GLU A 309 -9.00 -8.12 -14.43
CA GLU A 309 -8.70 -9.53 -14.17
C GLU A 309 -8.32 -9.81 -12.71
N GLY A 310 -7.87 -8.80 -11.97
CA GLY A 310 -7.44 -8.92 -10.57
C GLY A 310 -5.95 -8.62 -10.36
N THR A 311 -5.38 -9.25 -9.33
CA THR A 311 -4.02 -8.99 -8.87
C THR A 311 -3.18 -10.25 -8.94
N VAL A 312 -1.99 -10.13 -9.54
CA VAL A 312 -1.00 -11.20 -9.54
C VAL A 312 -0.13 -11.09 -8.28
N PHE A 313 -0.02 -12.20 -7.57
CA PHE A 313 0.93 -12.40 -6.48
C PHE A 313 2.09 -13.21 -7.07
N PRO A 314 3.29 -12.61 -7.27
CA PRO A 314 4.42 -13.34 -7.86
C PRO A 314 4.84 -14.54 -7.02
N THR A 315 4.75 -14.40 -5.70
CA THR A 315 4.96 -15.45 -4.70
C THR A 315 3.82 -15.44 -3.70
N ILE A 316 3.39 -16.62 -3.25
CA ILE A 316 2.41 -16.77 -2.18
C ILE A 316 2.54 -18.16 -1.55
N LEU A 317 2.28 -18.24 -0.25
CA LEU A 317 1.87 -19.47 0.40
C LEU A 317 0.39 -19.35 0.75
N LEU A 318 -0.44 -20.28 0.25
CA LEU A 318 -1.88 -20.27 0.42
C LEU A 318 -2.35 -21.61 1.01
N THR A 319 -3.11 -21.56 2.09
CA THR A 319 -3.71 -22.73 2.73
C THR A 319 -5.23 -22.58 2.74
N ALA A 320 -5.92 -23.63 2.28
CA ALA A 320 -7.37 -23.69 2.14
C ALA A 320 -7.88 -25.11 2.47
N PRO A 321 -9.21 -25.35 2.56
CA PRO A 321 -9.75 -26.69 2.84
C PRO A 321 -9.35 -27.77 1.83
N TRP A 322 -8.94 -27.38 0.62
CA TRP A 322 -8.47 -28.30 -0.42
C TRP A 322 -6.98 -28.64 -0.33
N GLY A 323 -6.21 -27.97 0.52
CA GLY A 323 -4.78 -28.21 0.67
C GLY A 323 -3.95 -26.93 0.77
N THR A 324 -2.66 -27.07 0.47
CA THR A 324 -1.67 -25.98 0.54
C THR A 324 -1.01 -25.79 -0.81
N LEU A 325 -1.08 -24.58 -1.34
CA LEU A 325 -0.38 -24.15 -2.53
C LEU A 325 0.81 -23.25 -2.15
N GLU A 326 1.98 -23.62 -2.64
CA GLU A 326 3.19 -22.80 -2.59
C GLU A 326 3.52 -22.32 -4.01
N VAL A 327 3.58 -21.01 -4.22
CA VAL A 327 3.99 -20.36 -5.46
C VAL A 327 5.29 -19.63 -5.19
N THR A 328 6.37 -20.11 -5.81
CA THR A 328 7.72 -19.53 -5.67
C THR A 328 8.11 -18.72 -6.90
N GLU A 329 7.54 -19.07 -8.05
CA GLU A 329 7.78 -18.41 -9.33
C GLU A 329 6.48 -18.41 -10.14
N ALA A 330 6.49 -17.78 -11.32
CA ALA A 330 5.40 -17.76 -12.29
C ALA A 330 4.09 -17.05 -11.90
N GLY A 331 3.85 -16.85 -10.61
CA GLY A 331 2.74 -16.08 -10.05
C GLY A 331 1.39 -16.78 -10.06
N ILE A 332 0.48 -16.26 -9.23
CA ILE A 332 -0.93 -16.64 -9.13
C ILE A 332 -1.79 -15.41 -9.33
N LEU A 333 -2.85 -15.51 -10.12
CA LEU A 333 -3.82 -14.44 -10.31
C LEU A 333 -5.00 -14.68 -9.37
N VAL A 334 -5.30 -13.69 -8.51
CA VAL A 334 -6.48 -13.68 -7.64
C VAL A 334 -7.47 -12.67 -8.20
N ASP A 335 -8.73 -13.09 -8.39
CA ASP A 335 -9.76 -12.19 -8.90
C ASP A 335 -10.13 -11.09 -7.87
N PRO A 336 -10.70 -9.96 -8.30
CA PRO A 336 -11.00 -8.84 -7.41
C PRO A 336 -11.91 -9.20 -6.22
N GLY A 337 -12.80 -10.18 -6.39
CA GLY A 337 -13.73 -10.64 -5.35
C GLY A 337 -13.15 -11.69 -4.41
N TRP A 338 -11.88 -12.08 -4.59
CA TRP A 338 -11.22 -13.13 -3.80
C TRP A 338 -12.01 -14.45 -3.80
N GLN A 339 -12.69 -14.78 -4.89
CA GLN A 339 -13.50 -16.00 -4.99
C GLN A 339 -12.70 -17.18 -5.54
N THR A 340 -11.75 -16.88 -6.42
CA THR A 340 -10.96 -17.82 -7.19
C THR A 340 -9.54 -17.32 -7.35
N ALA A 341 -8.64 -18.27 -7.52
CA ALA A 341 -7.29 -18.01 -7.97
C ALA A 341 -6.93 -18.90 -9.15
N ARG A 342 -5.99 -18.45 -9.97
CA ARG A 342 -5.54 -19.15 -11.18
C ARG A 342 -4.03 -19.29 -11.15
N VAL A 343 -3.55 -20.50 -11.38
CA VAL A 343 -2.14 -20.81 -11.67
C VAL A 343 -2.01 -21.43 -13.05
N SER A 344 -0.79 -21.46 -13.59
CA SER A 344 -0.50 -22.18 -14.85
C SER A 344 -0.93 -23.65 -14.75
N VAL A 345 -1.20 -24.29 -15.89
CA VAL A 345 -1.59 -25.71 -15.91
C VAL A 345 -0.59 -26.62 -15.18
N PRO A 346 -1.06 -27.70 -14.54
CA PRO A 346 -0.19 -28.69 -13.94
C PRO A 346 0.64 -29.41 -14.99
N THR A 347 1.93 -29.62 -14.70
CA THR A 347 2.83 -30.50 -15.46
C THR A 347 2.97 -31.87 -14.80
N VAL A 348 2.67 -31.96 -13.51
CA VAL A 348 2.67 -33.19 -12.71
C VAL A 348 1.36 -33.27 -11.94
N VAL A 349 0.62 -34.36 -12.10
CA VAL A 349 -0.60 -34.65 -11.33
C VAL A 349 -0.42 -36.02 -10.67
N ARG A 350 -0.33 -36.03 -9.34
CA ARG A 350 -0.37 -37.24 -8.50
C ARG A 350 -1.59 -37.17 -7.57
N GLU A 351 -1.80 -38.24 -6.81
CA GLU A 351 -2.96 -38.37 -5.92
C GLU A 351 -3.00 -37.31 -4.81
N ASP A 352 -1.86 -37.05 -4.18
CA ASP A 352 -1.69 -36.15 -3.04
C ASP A 352 -0.92 -34.88 -3.37
N GLN A 353 -0.26 -34.84 -4.55
CA GLN A 353 0.59 -33.72 -4.95
C GLN A 353 0.42 -33.40 -6.43
N THR A 354 0.18 -32.13 -6.72
CA THR A 354 0.15 -31.58 -8.07
C THR A 354 1.18 -30.46 -8.17
N ALA A 355 1.83 -30.29 -9.33
CA ALA A 355 2.77 -29.21 -9.54
C ALA A 355 2.71 -28.69 -10.98
N GLY A 356 3.13 -27.44 -11.16
CA GLY A 356 3.30 -26.79 -12.46
C GLY A 356 4.53 -25.90 -12.47
N GLU A 357 4.65 -25.05 -13.49
CA GLU A 357 5.74 -24.08 -13.58
C GLU A 357 5.69 -23.12 -12.39
N GLY A 358 6.66 -23.21 -11.47
CA GLY A 358 6.82 -22.26 -10.36
C GLY A 358 5.89 -22.45 -9.16
N TRP A 359 5.11 -23.54 -9.13
CA TRP A 359 4.19 -23.80 -8.02
C TRP A 359 4.04 -25.29 -7.69
N ARG A 360 3.73 -25.57 -6.42
CA ARG A 360 3.41 -26.90 -5.89
C ARG A 360 2.12 -26.84 -5.07
N LEU A 361 1.29 -27.85 -5.22
CA LEU A 361 0.03 -28.04 -4.53
C LEU A 361 0.04 -29.39 -3.82
N ASP A 362 0.00 -29.37 -2.50
CA ASP A 362 -0.20 -30.55 -1.67
C ASP A 362 -1.69 -30.62 -1.29
N LEU A 363 -2.39 -31.66 -1.77
CA LEU A 363 -3.85 -31.81 -1.69
C LEU A 363 -4.28 -32.41 -0.35
N ALA A 364 -5.37 -31.88 0.21
CA ALA A 364 -6.04 -32.51 1.34
C ALA A 364 -6.77 -33.80 0.91
N PRO A 365 -6.93 -34.79 1.80
CA PRO A 365 -7.66 -36.01 1.48
C PRO A 365 -9.06 -35.76 0.91
N GLY A 366 -9.42 -36.48 -0.15
CA GLY A 366 -10.71 -36.35 -0.84
C GLY A 366 -10.78 -35.18 -1.84
N TRP A 367 -9.69 -34.47 -2.09
CA TRP A 367 -9.58 -33.50 -3.18
C TRP A 367 -8.70 -34.03 -4.30
N ARG A 368 -9.08 -33.73 -5.55
CA ARG A 368 -8.31 -34.06 -6.74
C ARG A 368 -8.35 -32.93 -7.76
N VAL A 369 -7.31 -32.88 -8.59
CA VAL A 369 -7.25 -32.01 -9.77
C VAL A 369 -7.78 -32.79 -10.97
N ARG A 370 -8.72 -32.19 -11.72
CA ARG A 370 -9.32 -32.81 -12.92
C ARG A 370 -9.44 -31.82 -14.08
N PRO A 371 -9.52 -32.29 -15.33
CA PRO A 371 -9.82 -31.43 -16.47
C PRO A 371 -11.17 -30.72 -16.30
N ALA A 372 -11.22 -29.46 -16.70
CA ALA A 372 -12.38 -28.60 -16.67
C ALA A 372 -12.80 -28.16 -18.08
N GLN A 373 -13.92 -27.44 -18.19
CA GLN A 373 -14.32 -26.75 -19.41
C GLN A 373 -13.97 -25.25 -19.31
N PRO A 374 -13.46 -24.62 -20.38
CA PRO A 374 -13.18 -25.19 -21.70
C PRO A 374 -11.95 -26.12 -21.71
N PRO A 375 -11.78 -26.96 -22.76
CA PRO A 375 -10.71 -27.95 -22.82
C PRO A 375 -9.32 -27.34 -22.61
N GLY A 376 -8.50 -28.02 -21.80
CA GLY A 376 -7.16 -27.56 -21.41
C GLY A 376 -7.11 -26.92 -20.03
N HIS A 377 -8.23 -26.38 -19.52
CA HIS A 377 -8.33 -25.89 -18.15
C HIS A 377 -8.46 -27.04 -17.16
N TRP A 378 -8.11 -26.77 -15.91
CA TRP A 378 -8.18 -27.70 -14.79
C TRP A 378 -8.89 -27.05 -13.61
N GLU A 379 -9.51 -27.86 -12.77
CA GLU A 379 -10.17 -27.41 -11.55
C GLU A 379 -9.90 -28.39 -10.39
N LEU A 380 -10.07 -27.88 -9.18
CA LEU A 380 -10.17 -28.71 -7.99
C LEU A 380 -11.59 -29.25 -7.83
N ALA A 381 -11.68 -30.56 -7.61
CA ALA A 381 -12.93 -31.23 -7.29
C ALA A 381 -12.78 -32.04 -6.00
N ARG A 382 -13.83 -32.02 -5.19
CA ARG A 382 -13.94 -32.94 -4.06
C ARG A 382 -14.52 -34.25 -4.57
N GLU A 383 -13.83 -35.36 -4.34
CA GLU A 383 -14.41 -36.67 -4.53
C GLU A 383 -15.50 -36.90 -3.48
N GLU A 384 -16.72 -37.15 -3.93
CA GLU A 384 -17.72 -37.76 -3.07
C GLU A 384 -17.25 -39.19 -2.78
N LEU A 385 -16.79 -39.44 -1.56
CA LEU A 385 -16.54 -40.80 -1.09
C LEU A 385 -17.83 -41.63 -1.30
N PRO A 386 -17.76 -42.84 -1.88
CA PRO A 386 -18.91 -43.71 -1.98
C PRO A 386 -19.51 -43.87 -0.58
N ARG A 387 -20.80 -43.57 -0.42
CA ARG A 387 -21.51 -43.96 0.80
C ARG A 387 -21.36 -45.47 0.92
N GLU A 388 -20.73 -45.95 1.99
CA GLU A 388 -20.68 -47.37 2.26
C GLU A 388 -22.11 -47.93 2.17
N PRO A 389 -22.35 -49.00 1.40
CA PRO A 389 -23.67 -49.60 1.34
C PRO A 389 -24.02 -50.07 2.74
N GLY A 390 -24.99 -49.36 3.35
CA GLY A 390 -25.46 -49.66 4.70
C GLY A 390 -25.77 -51.14 4.84
N HIS A 391 -25.14 -51.78 5.83
CA HIS A 391 -25.46 -53.13 6.24
C HIS A 391 -26.98 -53.31 6.33
N PRO A 392 -27.57 -54.37 5.74
CA PRO A 392 -29.01 -54.57 5.80
C PRO A 392 -29.42 -54.81 7.26
N LEU A 393 -30.19 -53.87 7.81
CA LEU A 393 -30.91 -54.05 9.06
C LEU A 393 -31.85 -55.26 8.90
N TRP A 394 -31.57 -56.30 9.67
CA TRP A 394 -32.47 -57.42 9.93
C TRP A 394 -33.83 -56.87 10.37
N ARG A 395 -34.86 -57.06 9.53
CA ARG A 395 -36.25 -56.79 9.92
C ARG A 395 -36.70 -57.83 10.93
N VAL A 396 -36.89 -57.43 12.18
CA VAL A 396 -37.71 -58.20 13.13
C VAL A 396 -39.14 -58.20 12.61
N ARG A 397 -39.65 -59.39 12.28
CA ARG A 397 -41.08 -59.61 12.05
C ARG A 397 -41.83 -59.33 13.36
N ALA A 398 -42.80 -58.42 13.30
CA ALA A 398 -43.79 -58.21 14.34
C ALA A 398 -44.54 -59.53 14.61
N GLY A 399 -44.44 -60.03 15.84
CA GLY A 399 -45.23 -61.15 16.34
C GLY A 399 -46.63 -60.70 16.72
N SER A 400 -47.64 -61.33 16.13
CA SER A 400 -49.05 -61.17 16.46
C SER A 400 -49.46 -62.13 17.57
N GLY A 401 -49.94 -61.60 18.70
CA GLY A 401 -51.21 -62.03 19.31
C GLY A 401 -51.20 -62.98 20.52
N ARG A 402 -51.90 -62.50 21.58
CA ARG A 402 -52.64 -63.19 22.68
C ARG A 402 -51.77 -63.90 23.74
N GLY A 403 -52.01 -63.82 25.05
CA GLY A 403 -53.04 -63.21 25.88
C GLY A 403 -52.95 -63.79 27.33
N PHE A 404 -53.55 -63.07 28.29
CA PHE A 404 -53.90 -63.44 29.67
C PHE A 404 -52.86 -63.37 30.82
N GLY A 405 -53.28 -62.69 31.91
CA GLY A 405 -52.84 -62.97 33.29
C GLY A 405 -52.43 -61.77 34.16
N ARG A 406 -53.40 -61.02 34.71
CA ARG A 406 -53.24 -60.23 35.97
C ARG A 406 -53.54 -61.15 37.17
N PRO A 407 -53.40 -60.73 38.45
CA PRO A 407 -52.36 -59.92 39.12
C PRO A 407 -51.95 -60.54 40.49
N ARG A 408 -50.96 -59.99 41.22
CA ARG A 408 -51.08 -59.77 42.69
C ARG A 408 -49.94 -58.93 43.28
N ARG A 409 -50.34 -58.05 44.20
CA ARG A 409 -49.52 -57.26 45.13
C ARG A 409 -49.01 -58.15 46.27
N SER A 410 -47.83 -57.85 46.81
CA SER A 410 -47.67 -57.55 48.26
C SER A 410 -46.26 -57.09 48.60
N ARG A 411 -46.22 -56.11 49.50
CA ARG A 411 -45.10 -55.58 50.29
C ARG A 411 -44.24 -56.67 50.92
N ALA A 412 -42.93 -56.41 51.03
CA ALA A 412 -42.22 -56.20 52.30
C ALA A 412 -40.99 -55.32 52.00
#